data_AF-A0A223P262-F1
#
_entry.id   AF-A0A223P262-F1
#
_cell.length_a   1.000
_cell.length_b   1.000
_cell.length_c   1.000
_cell.angle_alpha   90.00
_cell.angle_beta   90.00
_cell.angle_gamma   90.00
#
_symmetry.space_group_name_H-M   'P 1'
#
loop_
_entity.id
_entity.type
_entity.pdbx_description
1 polymer ?
#
loop_
_entity_poly.entity_id
_entity_poly.type
_entity_poly.pdbx_seq_one_letter_code
_entity_poly.pdbx_strand_id
1 'polypeptide(L)'
;MKNFFIVRLFTFITLILLGAAQVFSANNKNLSNQIPPAKPAPVQIRQAPPFKYHKPTKEDTILMRDKSLNGQYKYLLTKIYHYQEPFVSSLYKNLKDTINADRLKLQQAETKLAAQTKTTSNLQSSVSEKEQSLAQSNARVNSVNFLGMYINKSAYNLIMWGLVIILGATAAVVIFRSGAHSREARYRINLYNELDEEFKNYKAKANEKEKKLARELQTERNKVDELMGRS
;
A
#
# COMPACT_ATOMS: atom_id res chain seq x y z
N MET A 1 8.85 -7.12 20.88
CA MET A 1 7.74 -6.34 21.46
C MET A 1 6.58 -6.00 20.49
N LYS A 2 6.60 -6.40 19.20
CA LYS A 2 5.48 -6.15 18.27
C LYS A 2 4.33 -7.18 18.35
N ASN A 3 4.63 -8.42 18.74
CA ASN A 3 3.65 -9.52 18.73
C ASN A 3 2.65 -9.46 19.89
N PHE A 4 2.97 -8.73 20.97
CA PHE A 4 2.08 -8.57 22.14
C PHE A 4 0.98 -7.52 21.91
N PHE A 5 1.21 -6.57 21.01
CA PHE A 5 0.25 -5.50 20.70
C PHE A 5 -0.87 -5.98 19.75
N ILE A 6 -0.54 -6.88 18.82
CA ILE A 6 -1.48 -7.45 17.85
C ILE A 6 -2.47 -8.42 18.51
N VAL A 7 -2.02 -9.23 19.47
CA VAL A 7 -2.90 -10.16 20.21
C VAL A 7 -3.87 -9.42 21.12
N ARG A 8 -3.44 -8.32 21.76
CA ARG A 8 -4.33 -7.49 22.60
C ARG A 8 -5.35 -6.67 21.78
N LEU A 9 -5.01 -6.28 20.56
CA LEU A 9 -5.94 -5.59 19.67
C LEU A 9 -7.06 -6.54 19.19
N PHE A 10 -6.74 -7.80 18.91
CA PHE A 10 -7.74 -8.80 18.50
C PHE A 10 -8.71 -9.17 19.63
N THR A 11 -8.23 -9.27 20.88
CA THR A 11 -9.11 -9.56 22.03
C THR A 11 -10.09 -8.42 22.36
N PHE A 12 -9.72 -7.17 22.07
CA PHE A 12 -10.60 -6.02 22.31
C PHE A 12 -11.70 -5.89 21.24
N ILE A 13 -11.43 -6.26 19.99
CA ILE A 13 -12.43 -6.23 18.90
C ILE A 13 -13.49 -7.33 19.08
N THR A 14 -13.12 -8.49 19.63
CA THR A 14 -14.08 -9.57 19.97
C THR A 14 -15.01 -9.23 21.13
N LEU A 15 -14.60 -8.34 22.06
CA LEU A 15 -15.42 -7.97 23.22
C LEU A 15 -16.54 -6.98 22.86
N ILE A 16 -16.33 -6.15 21.84
CA ILE A 16 -17.29 -5.13 21.40
C ILE A 16 -18.44 -5.76 20.59
N LEU A 17 -18.18 -6.86 19.88
CA LEU A 17 -19.21 -7.56 19.08
C LEU A 17 -20.20 -8.37 19.94
N LEU A 18 -19.82 -8.76 21.17
CA LEU A 18 -20.68 -9.54 22.08
C LEU A 18 -21.65 -8.65 22.88
N GLY A 19 -21.36 -7.35 23.02
CA GLY A 19 -22.20 -6.39 23.75
C GLY A 19 -23.44 -5.90 22.99
N ALA A 20 -23.45 -5.99 21.66
CA ALA A 20 -24.57 -5.52 20.85
C ALA A 20 -25.76 -6.50 20.82
N ALA A 21 -25.55 -7.78 21.16
CA ALA A 21 -26.59 -8.81 21.12
C ALA A 21 -27.52 -8.81 22.35
N GLN A 22 -27.11 -8.21 23.48
CA GLN A 22 -27.91 -8.23 24.71
C GLN A 22 -28.87 -7.04 24.85
N VAL A 23 -28.69 -5.96 24.07
CA VAL A 23 -29.55 -4.76 24.18
C VAL A 23 -30.85 -4.90 23.38
N PHE A 24 -30.93 -5.82 22.41
CA PHE A 24 -32.12 -6.00 21.58
C PHE A 24 -33.10 -7.09 22.10
N SER A 25 -32.73 -7.88 23.11
CA SER A 25 -33.57 -8.98 23.63
C SER A 25 -34.43 -8.61 24.85
N ALA A 26 -34.30 -7.41 25.42
CA ALA A 26 -34.92 -7.06 26.70
C ALA A 26 -36.27 -6.31 26.62
N ASN A 27 -36.75 -5.91 25.43
CA ASN A 27 -37.87 -4.97 25.34
C ASN A 27 -39.21 -5.53 24.81
N ASN A 28 -39.43 -6.86 24.82
CA ASN A 28 -40.67 -7.44 24.30
C ASN A 28 -41.30 -8.50 25.23
N LYS A 29 -41.44 -8.20 26.53
CA LYS A 29 -42.12 -9.10 27.49
C LYS A 29 -43.22 -8.46 28.34
N ASN A 30 -43.71 -7.26 28.02
CA ASN A 30 -44.72 -6.59 28.85
C ASN A 30 -45.83 -5.90 28.05
N LEU A 31 -46.51 -6.63 27.17
CA LEU A 31 -47.75 -6.13 26.56
C LEU A 31 -48.83 -7.22 26.40
N SER A 32 -48.99 -8.06 27.42
CA SER A 32 -50.17 -8.91 27.54
C SER A 32 -50.44 -9.16 29.01
N ASN A 33 -51.08 -8.20 29.67
CA ASN A 33 -51.93 -8.40 30.84
C ASN A 33 -52.37 -7.04 31.37
N GLN A 34 -53.50 -6.53 30.86
CA GLN A 34 -54.42 -5.65 31.60
C GLN A 34 -55.66 -5.39 30.72
N ILE A 35 -56.55 -6.38 30.67
CA ILE A 35 -57.99 -6.15 30.48
C ILE A 35 -58.68 -7.06 31.51
N PRO A 36 -59.35 -6.52 32.54
CA PRO A 36 -60.06 -7.35 33.50
C PRO A 36 -61.22 -8.09 32.82
N PRO A 37 -61.60 -9.30 33.29
CA PRO A 37 -62.67 -10.08 32.68
C PRO A 37 -64.02 -9.37 32.86
N ALA A 38 -64.63 -8.92 31.77
CA ALA A 38 -66.00 -8.43 31.78
C ALA A 38 -66.96 -9.60 32.03
N LYS A 39 -67.71 -9.52 33.12
CA LYS A 39 -68.80 -10.45 33.48
C LYS A 39 -69.85 -10.48 32.35
N PRO A 40 -70.29 -11.65 31.86
CA PRO A 40 -71.27 -11.71 30.78
C PRO A 40 -72.62 -11.17 31.25
N ALA A 41 -73.09 -10.09 30.64
CA ALA A 41 -74.47 -9.66 30.72
C ALA A 41 -75.34 -10.58 29.83
N PRO A 42 -76.61 -10.87 30.21
CA PRO A 42 -77.47 -11.76 29.43
C PRO A 42 -77.69 -11.20 28.02
N VAL A 43 -77.34 -12.00 27.01
CA VAL A 43 -77.55 -11.71 25.59
C VAL A 43 -79.06 -11.79 25.31
N GLN A 44 -79.72 -10.66 25.12
CA GLN A 44 -81.02 -10.63 24.47
C GLN A 44 -80.83 -10.75 22.95
N ILE A 45 -81.29 -11.86 22.36
CA ILE A 45 -81.35 -12.01 20.91
C ILE A 45 -82.43 -11.05 20.38
N ARG A 46 -82.01 -9.88 19.87
CA ARG A 46 -82.87 -9.04 19.03
C ARG A 46 -82.78 -9.58 17.60
N GLN A 47 -83.92 -10.00 17.05
CA GLN A 47 -84.02 -10.42 15.66
C GLN A 47 -83.57 -9.27 14.74
N ALA A 48 -82.68 -9.56 13.78
CA ALA A 48 -82.26 -8.59 12.78
C ALA A 48 -83.48 -8.19 11.91
N PRO A 49 -83.70 -6.90 11.65
CA PRO A 49 -84.79 -6.46 10.78
C PRO A 49 -84.60 -7.03 9.36
N PRO A 50 -85.71 -7.32 8.64
CA PRO A 50 -85.65 -7.90 7.32
C PRO A 50 -84.92 -7.00 6.32
N PHE A 51 -84.21 -7.63 5.38
CA PHE A 51 -83.49 -6.97 4.28
C PHE A 51 -84.37 -5.92 3.60
N LYS A 52 -83.98 -4.64 3.70
CA LYS A 52 -84.52 -3.60 2.82
C LYS A 52 -83.64 -3.54 1.58
N TYR A 53 -84.14 -4.11 0.49
CA TYR A 53 -83.54 -3.99 -0.84
C TYR A 53 -83.65 -2.52 -1.29
N HIS A 54 -82.56 -1.76 -1.22
CA HIS A 54 -82.45 -0.48 -1.93
C HIS A 54 -82.05 -0.78 -3.38
N LYS A 55 -82.88 -0.35 -4.33
CA LYS A 55 -82.54 -0.42 -5.76
C LYS A 55 -81.26 0.39 -6.01
N PRO A 56 -80.32 -0.12 -6.81
CA PRO A 56 -79.07 0.60 -7.09
C PRO A 56 -79.38 1.98 -7.68
N THR A 57 -78.84 3.02 -7.05
CA THR A 57 -78.96 4.40 -7.51
C THR A 57 -77.86 4.68 -8.54
N LYS A 58 -78.03 5.69 -9.40
CA LYS A 58 -77.00 6.07 -10.41
C LYS A 58 -75.62 6.28 -9.76
N GLU A 59 -75.58 6.76 -8.53
CA GLU A 59 -74.36 6.95 -7.75
C GLU A 59 -73.63 5.64 -7.41
N ASP A 60 -74.35 4.57 -7.07
CA ASP A 60 -73.76 3.24 -6.82
C ASP A 60 -73.03 2.69 -8.05
N THR A 61 -73.54 3.03 -9.24
CA THR A 61 -72.97 2.60 -10.53
C THR A 61 -71.66 3.33 -10.84
N ILE A 62 -71.52 4.57 -10.36
CA ILE A 62 -70.30 5.39 -10.47
C ILE A 62 -69.25 4.88 -9.48
N LEU A 63 -69.66 4.59 -8.23
CA LEU A 63 -68.78 4.05 -7.20
C LEU A 63 -68.25 2.65 -7.52
N MET A 64 -69.04 1.81 -8.19
CA MET A 64 -68.61 0.47 -8.64
C MET A 64 -67.52 0.52 -9.73
N ARG A 65 -67.51 1.59 -10.55
CA ARG A 65 -66.51 1.76 -11.63
C ARG A 65 -65.18 2.28 -11.10
N ASP A 66 -65.19 3.01 -9.99
CA ASP A 66 -63.98 3.55 -9.37
C ASP A 66 -63.20 2.43 -8.65
N LYS A 67 -62.12 1.97 -9.29
CA LYS A 67 -61.20 0.97 -8.73
C LYS A 67 -60.28 1.54 -7.64
N SER A 68 -60.36 2.82 -7.31
CA SER A 68 -59.58 3.40 -6.21
C SER A 68 -60.02 2.80 -4.87
N LEU A 69 -59.08 2.72 -3.91
CA LEU A 69 -59.38 2.20 -2.57
C LEU A 69 -60.51 2.99 -1.88
N ASN A 70 -60.59 4.30 -2.16
CA ASN A 70 -61.62 5.18 -1.62
C ASN A 70 -62.98 4.98 -2.30
N GLY A 71 -62.99 4.76 -3.63
CA GLY A 71 -64.19 4.41 -4.39
C GLY A 71 -64.78 3.08 -3.95
N GLN A 72 -63.93 2.06 -3.81
CA GLN A 72 -64.32 0.74 -3.30
C GLN A 72 -64.85 0.80 -1.86
N TYR A 73 -64.24 1.61 -0.99
CA TYR A 73 -64.75 1.86 0.37
C TYR A 73 -66.14 2.50 0.36
N LYS A 74 -66.33 3.56 -0.43
CA LYS A 74 -67.63 4.23 -0.57
C LYS A 74 -68.71 3.29 -1.13
N TYR A 75 -68.36 2.47 -2.13
CA TYR A 75 -69.26 1.45 -2.66
C TYR A 75 -69.62 0.38 -1.63
N LEU A 76 -68.65 -0.04 -0.81
CA LEU A 76 -68.91 -1.01 0.27
C LEU A 76 -69.87 -0.45 1.33
N LEU A 77 -69.76 0.85 1.67
CA LEU A 77 -70.67 1.51 2.60
C LEU A 77 -72.13 1.47 2.13
N THR A 78 -72.40 1.53 0.81
CA THR A 78 -73.78 1.46 0.30
C THR A 78 -74.38 0.05 0.32
N LYS A 79 -73.56 -0.98 0.59
CA LYS A 79 -73.98 -2.40 0.62
C LYS A 79 -74.09 -2.99 2.02
N ILE A 80 -73.47 -2.38 3.03
CA ILE A 80 -73.43 -2.90 4.40
C ILE A 80 -74.52 -2.28 5.28
N TYR A 81 -74.81 -2.92 6.40
CA TYR A 81 -75.72 -2.36 7.39
C TYR A 81 -75.04 -1.28 8.25
N HIS A 82 -75.83 -0.33 8.76
CA HIS A 82 -75.35 0.77 9.61
C HIS A 82 -74.51 0.32 10.83
N TYR A 83 -74.81 -0.83 11.43
CA TYR A 83 -74.03 -1.35 12.56
C TYR A 83 -72.63 -1.85 12.17
N GLN A 84 -72.39 -2.14 10.88
CA GLN A 84 -71.11 -2.61 10.34
C GLN A 84 -70.22 -1.47 9.86
N GLU A 85 -70.77 -0.27 9.65
CA GLU A 85 -70.02 0.93 9.27
C GLU A 85 -68.82 1.25 10.16
N PRO A 86 -68.91 1.27 11.50
CA PRO A 86 -67.76 1.59 12.35
C PRO A 86 -66.61 0.58 12.17
N PHE A 87 -66.93 -0.69 11.97
CA PHE A 87 -65.92 -1.73 11.71
C PHE A 87 -65.22 -1.51 10.37
N VAL A 88 -65.99 -1.32 9.29
CA VAL A 88 -65.43 -1.12 7.94
C VAL A 88 -64.64 0.18 7.84
N SER A 89 -65.11 1.25 8.49
CA SER A 89 -64.39 2.53 8.61
C SER A 89 -63.05 2.37 9.33
N SER A 90 -63.03 1.63 10.44
CA SER A 90 -61.79 1.35 11.18
C SER A 90 -60.78 0.55 10.34
N LEU A 91 -61.25 -0.46 9.59
CA LEU A 91 -60.40 -1.23 8.68
C LEU A 91 -59.85 -0.38 7.54
N TYR A 92 -60.68 0.43 6.91
CA TYR A 92 -60.25 1.33 5.84
C TYR A 92 -59.21 2.33 6.33
N LYS A 93 -59.41 2.88 7.54
CA LYS A 93 -58.42 3.75 8.18
C LYS A 93 -57.10 3.03 8.41
N ASN A 94 -57.12 1.86 9.04
CA ASN A 94 -55.91 1.06 9.30
C ASN A 94 -55.19 0.65 7.99
N LEU A 95 -55.95 0.30 6.95
CA LEU A 95 -55.40 -0.05 5.65
C LEU A 95 -54.73 1.16 4.98
N LYS A 96 -55.39 2.32 5.00
CA LYS A 96 -54.85 3.56 4.47
C LYS A 96 -53.59 3.99 5.23
N ASP A 97 -53.60 3.88 6.55
CA ASP A 97 -52.46 4.20 7.41
C ASP A 97 -51.28 3.28 7.11
N THR A 98 -51.53 1.98 6.91
CA THR A 98 -50.50 0.99 6.53
C THR A 98 -49.89 1.32 5.17
N ILE A 99 -50.71 1.58 4.15
CA ILE A 99 -50.22 1.95 2.80
C ILE A 99 -49.41 3.25 2.84
N ASN A 100 -49.85 4.23 3.62
CA ASN A 100 -49.11 5.48 3.78
C ASN A 100 -47.77 5.25 4.50
N ALA A 101 -47.76 4.42 5.54
CA ALA A 101 -46.54 4.04 6.24
C ALA A 101 -45.56 3.32 5.33
N ASP A 102 -46.03 2.40 4.48
CA ASP A 102 -45.19 1.68 3.53
C ASP A 102 -44.64 2.59 2.43
N ARG A 103 -45.46 3.51 1.91
CA ARG A 103 -44.98 4.54 0.96
C ARG A 103 -43.91 5.43 1.57
N LEU A 104 -44.09 5.85 2.83
CA LEU A 104 -43.07 6.59 3.57
C LEU A 104 -41.77 5.80 3.73
N LYS A 105 -41.86 4.51 4.08
CA LYS A 105 -40.69 3.63 4.19
C LYS A 105 -39.99 3.45 2.85
N LEU A 106 -40.73 3.29 1.76
CA LEU A 106 -40.17 3.19 0.41
C LEU A 106 -39.43 4.46 0.03
N GLN A 107 -40.04 5.64 0.24
CA GLN A 107 -39.38 6.91 -0.03
C GLN A 107 -38.11 7.10 0.84
N GLN A 108 -38.16 6.70 2.11
CA GLN A 108 -36.98 6.69 2.98
C GLN A 108 -35.89 5.71 2.52
N ALA A 109 -36.27 4.54 2.00
CA ALA A 109 -35.34 3.57 1.45
C ALA A 109 -34.69 4.08 0.15
N GLU A 110 -35.46 4.66 -0.76
CA GLU A 110 -34.97 5.25 -2.01
C GLU A 110 -34.01 6.42 -1.76
N THR A 111 -34.37 7.32 -0.83
CA THR A 111 -33.47 8.43 -0.43
C THR A 111 -32.18 7.93 0.20
N LYS A 112 -32.23 6.89 1.06
CA LYS A 112 -31.02 6.24 1.61
C LYS A 112 -30.19 5.57 0.52
N LEU A 113 -30.82 4.89 -0.44
CA LEU A 113 -30.14 4.25 -1.56
C LEU A 113 -29.44 5.27 -2.45
N ALA A 114 -30.10 6.39 -2.75
CA ALA A 114 -29.53 7.50 -3.51
C ALA A 114 -28.32 8.10 -2.77
N ALA A 115 -28.44 8.31 -1.45
CA ALA A 115 -27.33 8.78 -0.62
C ALA A 115 -26.15 7.80 -0.62
N GLN A 116 -26.41 6.49 -0.43
CA GLN A 116 -25.38 5.45 -0.45
C GLN A 116 -24.70 5.31 -1.82
N THR A 117 -25.46 5.44 -2.91
CA THR A 117 -24.92 5.42 -4.27
C THR A 117 -24.00 6.61 -4.49
N LYS A 118 -24.40 7.80 -4.02
CA LYS A 118 -23.56 9.01 -4.08
C LYS A 118 -22.29 8.86 -3.23
N THR A 119 -22.38 8.32 -2.01
CA THR A 119 -21.19 8.08 -1.18
C THR A 119 -20.25 7.06 -1.81
N THR A 120 -20.79 6.01 -2.43
CA THR A 120 -19.99 4.98 -3.12
C THR A 120 -19.26 5.57 -4.34
N SER A 121 -19.97 6.37 -5.14
CA SER A 121 -19.37 7.08 -6.27
C SER A 121 -18.26 8.04 -5.82
N ASN A 122 -18.51 8.83 -4.77
CA ASN A 122 -17.51 9.73 -4.20
C ASN A 122 -16.30 8.95 -3.66
N LEU A 123 -16.53 7.84 -2.96
CA LEU A 123 -15.46 7.02 -2.41
C LEU A 123 -14.62 6.37 -3.52
N GLN A 124 -15.26 5.90 -4.60
CA GLN A 124 -14.58 5.38 -5.79
C GLN A 124 -13.72 6.47 -6.47
N SER A 125 -14.24 7.69 -6.59
CA SER A 125 -13.46 8.83 -7.10
C SER A 125 -12.25 9.12 -6.22
N SER A 126 -12.45 9.21 -4.90
CA SER A 126 -11.36 9.43 -3.93
C SER A 126 -10.31 8.32 -3.94
N VAL A 127 -10.71 7.06 -4.14
CA VAL A 127 -9.78 5.94 -4.31
C VAL A 127 -8.97 6.12 -5.60
N SER A 128 -9.64 6.40 -6.73
CA SER A 128 -8.96 6.64 -8.01
C SER A 128 -7.97 7.81 -7.95
N GLU A 129 -8.36 8.92 -7.31
CA GLU A 129 -7.49 10.08 -7.12
C GLU A 129 -6.27 9.75 -6.23
N LYS A 130 -6.48 8.97 -5.17
CA LYS A 130 -5.38 8.53 -4.29
C LYS A 130 -4.43 7.56 -4.99
N GLU A 131 -4.94 6.62 -5.78
CA GLU A 131 -4.12 5.73 -6.61
C GLU A 131 -3.29 6.53 -7.63
N GLN A 132 -3.89 7.52 -8.28
CA GLN A 132 -3.18 8.41 -9.20
C GLN A 132 -2.11 9.25 -8.48
N SER A 133 -2.42 9.76 -7.29
CA SER A 133 -1.48 10.51 -6.46
C SER A 133 -0.32 9.62 -5.98
N LEU A 134 -0.60 8.37 -5.59
CA LEU A 134 0.41 7.38 -5.25
C LEU A 134 1.29 7.03 -6.45
N ALA A 135 0.71 6.86 -7.63
CA ALA A 135 1.47 6.62 -8.87
C ALA A 135 2.38 7.80 -9.21
N GLN A 136 1.87 9.04 -9.12
CA GLN A 136 2.67 10.24 -9.33
C GLN A 136 3.75 10.43 -8.26
N SER A 137 3.45 10.15 -7.00
CA SER A 137 4.40 10.23 -5.90
C SER A 137 5.49 9.17 -6.04
N ASN A 138 5.13 7.93 -6.41
CA ASN A 138 6.10 6.89 -6.75
C ASN A 138 6.98 7.29 -7.94
N ALA A 139 6.42 7.93 -8.98
CA ALA A 139 7.20 8.44 -10.10
C ALA A 139 8.18 9.53 -9.67
N ARG A 140 7.76 10.45 -8.78
CA ARG A 140 8.62 11.50 -8.21
C ARG A 140 9.69 10.93 -7.28
N VAL A 141 9.35 10.05 -6.34
CA VAL A 141 10.28 9.45 -5.37
C VAL A 141 11.27 8.50 -6.04
N ASN A 142 10.86 7.81 -7.10
CA ASN A 142 11.78 7.01 -7.89
C ASN A 142 12.70 7.86 -8.76
N SER A 143 12.53 9.18 -8.80
CA SER A 143 13.41 10.10 -9.53
C SER A 143 14.29 10.90 -8.57
N VAL A 144 15.59 10.93 -8.84
CA VAL A 144 16.56 11.75 -8.13
C VAL A 144 17.05 12.82 -9.10
N ASN A 145 17.13 14.08 -8.64
CA ASN A 145 17.63 15.17 -9.46
C ASN A 145 19.15 15.03 -9.64
N PHE A 146 19.59 14.75 -10.86
CA PHE A 146 21.01 14.65 -11.22
C PHE A 146 21.26 15.57 -12.41
N LEU A 147 22.10 16.60 -12.22
CA LEU A 147 22.44 17.61 -13.24
C LEU A 147 21.22 18.33 -13.85
N GLY A 148 20.16 18.53 -13.07
CA GLY A 148 18.94 19.22 -13.52
C GLY A 148 17.93 18.32 -14.26
N MET A 149 18.23 17.03 -14.42
CA MET A 149 17.30 16.03 -14.96
C MET A 149 16.89 15.03 -13.88
N TYR A 150 15.63 14.59 -13.93
CA TYR A 150 15.08 13.57 -13.05
C TYR A 150 15.45 12.18 -13.57
N ILE A 151 16.39 11.51 -12.91
CA ILE A 151 16.86 10.18 -13.29
C ILE A 151 16.31 9.15 -12.31
N ASN A 152 15.89 7.98 -12.80
CA ASN A 152 15.35 6.96 -11.91
C ASN A 152 16.42 6.43 -10.92
N LYS A 153 16.00 5.94 -9.75
CA LYS A 153 16.91 5.48 -8.68
C LYS A 153 17.82 4.31 -9.12
N SER A 154 17.33 3.46 -10.03
CA SER A 154 18.10 2.34 -10.59
C SER A 154 19.23 2.81 -11.51
N ALA A 155 18.93 3.76 -12.38
CA ALA A 155 19.86 4.37 -13.32
C ALA A 155 20.89 5.22 -12.58
N TYR A 156 20.49 5.94 -11.52
CA TYR A 156 21.44 6.60 -10.63
C TYR A 156 22.47 5.61 -10.05
N ASN A 157 22.00 4.50 -9.45
CA ASN A 157 22.89 3.49 -8.89
C ASN A 157 23.80 2.88 -9.98
N LEU A 158 23.26 2.59 -11.16
CA LEU A 158 24.05 2.05 -12.28
C LEU A 158 25.12 3.03 -12.75
N ILE A 159 24.77 4.31 -12.93
CA ILE A 159 25.71 5.35 -13.37
C ILE A 159 26.78 5.58 -12.30
N MET A 160 26.40 5.67 -11.02
CA MET A 160 27.35 5.86 -9.92
C MET A 160 28.35 4.71 -9.82
N TRP A 161 27.87 3.48 -9.72
CA TRP A 161 28.76 2.32 -9.64
C TRP A 161 29.53 2.10 -10.94
N GLY A 162 28.94 2.38 -12.10
CA GLY A 162 29.64 2.37 -13.38
C GLY A 162 30.82 3.34 -13.42
N LEU A 163 30.63 4.56 -12.92
CA LEU A 163 31.68 5.57 -12.83
C LEU A 163 32.78 5.16 -11.85
N VAL A 164 32.41 4.60 -10.69
CA VAL A 164 33.36 4.03 -9.71
C VAL A 164 34.19 2.91 -10.34
N ILE A 165 33.57 1.98 -11.07
CA ILE A 165 34.26 0.87 -11.74
C ILE A 165 35.21 1.38 -12.83
N ILE A 166 34.76 2.31 -13.67
CA ILE A 166 35.58 2.87 -14.76
C ILE A 166 36.80 3.60 -14.21
N LEU A 167 36.62 4.46 -13.20
CA LEU A 167 37.73 5.16 -12.57
C LEU A 167 38.66 4.20 -11.83
N GLY A 168 38.11 3.21 -11.11
CA GLY A 168 38.87 2.17 -10.43
C GLY A 168 39.72 1.35 -11.41
N ALA A 169 39.14 0.93 -12.54
CA ALA A 169 39.85 0.22 -13.60
C ALA A 169 40.96 1.08 -14.22
N THR A 170 40.67 2.36 -14.50
CA THR A 170 41.67 3.29 -15.04
C THR A 170 42.84 3.49 -14.07
N ALA A 171 42.54 3.70 -12.79
CA ALA A 171 43.56 3.84 -11.74
C ALA A 171 44.38 2.56 -11.58
N ALA A 172 43.74 1.40 -11.58
CA ALA A 172 44.42 0.10 -11.53
C ALA A 172 45.38 -0.06 -12.72
N VAL A 173 44.94 0.23 -13.94
CA VAL A 173 45.79 0.19 -15.14
C VAL A 173 47.00 1.09 -14.98
N VAL A 174 46.83 2.33 -14.51
CA VAL A 174 47.94 3.27 -14.29
C VAL A 174 48.92 2.75 -13.24
N ILE A 175 48.44 2.20 -12.13
CA ILE A 175 49.29 1.64 -11.07
C ILE A 175 50.08 0.44 -11.58
N PHE A 176 49.43 -0.52 -12.24
CA PHE A 176 50.09 -1.69 -12.81
C PHE A 176 51.11 -1.31 -13.89
N ARG A 177 50.74 -0.37 -14.77
CA ARG A 177 51.64 0.16 -15.81
C ARG A 177 52.85 0.85 -15.18
N SER A 178 52.65 1.71 -14.19
CA SER A 178 53.72 2.48 -13.54
C SER A 178 54.67 1.58 -12.74
N GLY A 179 54.13 0.59 -12.03
CA GLY A 179 54.92 -0.41 -11.29
C GLY A 179 55.83 -1.24 -12.19
N ALA A 180 55.34 -1.65 -13.37
CA ALA A 180 56.13 -2.38 -14.36
C ALA A 180 57.32 -1.54 -14.88
N HIS A 181 57.07 -0.31 -15.31
CA HIS A 181 58.12 0.60 -15.82
C HIS A 181 59.17 0.94 -14.75
N SER A 182 58.74 1.11 -13.51
CA SER A 182 59.63 1.41 -12.38
C SER A 182 60.58 0.25 -12.08
N ARG A 183 60.13 -1.00 -12.27
CA ARG A 183 60.95 -2.20 -12.03
C ARG A 183 62.03 -2.38 -13.09
N GLU A 184 61.68 -2.20 -14.37
CA GLU A 184 62.64 -2.29 -15.48
C GLU A 184 63.71 -1.20 -15.42
N ALA A 185 63.32 0.03 -15.07
CA ALA A 185 64.26 1.14 -14.90
C ALA A 185 65.28 0.84 -13.79
N ARG A 186 64.81 0.35 -12.63
CA ARG A 186 65.69 -0.03 -11.52
C ARG A 186 66.65 -1.17 -11.90
N TYR A 187 66.16 -2.16 -12.65
CA TYR A 187 66.99 -3.27 -13.12
C TYR A 187 68.12 -2.76 -14.04
N ARG A 188 67.81 -1.87 -14.99
CA ARG A 188 68.82 -1.28 -15.88
C ARG A 188 69.85 -0.45 -15.11
N ILE A 189 69.41 0.37 -14.16
CA ILE A 189 70.31 1.16 -13.30
C ILE A 189 71.26 0.24 -12.53
N ASN A 190 70.74 -0.85 -11.95
CA ASN A 190 71.56 -1.79 -11.19
C ASN A 190 72.61 -2.48 -12.06
N LEU A 191 72.23 -2.89 -13.28
CA LEU A 191 73.14 -3.50 -14.23
C LEU A 191 74.26 -2.55 -14.67
N TYR A 192 73.94 -1.27 -14.89
CA TYR A 192 74.96 -0.26 -15.19
C TYR A 192 75.91 -0.02 -14.01
N ASN A 193 75.38 0.01 -12.78
CA ASN A 193 76.20 0.17 -11.58
C ASN A 193 77.17 -1.01 -11.39
N GLU A 194 76.69 -2.24 -11.60
CA GLU A 194 77.52 -3.45 -11.55
C GLU A 194 78.63 -3.40 -12.61
N LEU A 195 78.31 -3.00 -13.84
CA LEU A 195 79.30 -2.86 -14.91
C LEU A 195 80.34 -1.76 -14.63
N ASP A 196 79.93 -0.63 -14.06
CA ASP A 196 80.85 0.44 -13.67
C ASP A 196 81.77 0.01 -12.53
N GLU A 197 81.25 -0.73 -11.56
CA GLU A 197 82.04 -1.30 -10.46
C GLU A 197 83.05 -2.34 -10.96
N GLU A 198 82.63 -3.25 -11.85
CA GLU A 198 83.53 -4.21 -12.50
C GLU A 198 84.63 -3.50 -13.30
N PHE A 199 84.29 -2.45 -14.05
CA PHE A 199 85.25 -1.68 -14.84
C PHE A 199 86.27 -0.93 -13.96
N LYS A 200 85.81 -0.33 -12.85
CA LYS A 200 86.68 0.29 -11.85
C LYS A 200 87.62 -0.73 -11.22
N ASN A 201 87.10 -1.90 -10.86
CA ASN A 201 87.89 -2.99 -10.31
C ASN A 201 88.90 -3.54 -11.32
N TYR A 202 88.52 -3.65 -12.59
CA TYR A 202 89.44 -4.04 -13.67
C TYR A 202 90.58 -3.03 -13.83
N LYS A 203 90.28 -1.73 -13.86
CA LYS A 203 91.29 -0.67 -13.93
C LYS A 203 92.22 -0.68 -12.72
N ALA A 204 91.69 -0.85 -11.52
CA ALA A 204 92.47 -0.95 -10.30
C ALA A 204 93.44 -2.14 -10.37
N LYS A 205 92.93 -3.33 -10.72
CA LYS A 205 93.74 -4.55 -10.89
C LYS A 205 94.79 -4.41 -11.99
N ALA A 206 94.47 -3.77 -13.11
CA ALA A 206 95.42 -3.53 -14.19
C ALA A 206 96.58 -2.62 -13.72
N ASN A 207 96.26 -1.52 -13.02
CA ASN A 207 97.26 -0.62 -12.46
C ASN A 207 98.11 -1.31 -11.38
N GLU A 208 97.51 -2.16 -10.54
CA GLU A 208 98.26 -2.98 -9.57
C GLU A 208 99.22 -3.95 -10.27
N LYS A 209 98.81 -4.58 -11.37
CA LYS A 209 99.67 -5.45 -12.19
C LYS A 209 100.83 -4.68 -12.81
N GLU A 210 100.56 -3.49 -13.38
CA GLU A 210 101.60 -2.62 -13.92
C GLU A 210 102.60 -2.19 -12.85
N LYS A 211 102.10 -1.75 -11.68
CA LYS A 211 102.95 -1.41 -10.53
C LYS A 211 103.77 -2.60 -10.04
N LYS A 212 103.18 -3.80 -10.00
CA LYS A 212 103.88 -5.02 -9.60
C LYS A 212 104.96 -5.38 -10.62
N LEU A 213 104.65 -5.35 -11.90
CA LEU A 213 105.61 -5.62 -12.98
C LEU A 213 106.76 -4.62 -12.97
N ALA A 214 106.48 -3.33 -12.74
CA ALA A 214 107.52 -2.31 -12.61
C ALA A 214 108.44 -2.56 -11.39
N ARG A 215 107.88 -2.98 -10.25
CA ARG A 215 108.66 -3.37 -9.06
C ARG A 215 109.51 -4.62 -9.33
N GLU A 216 108.94 -5.63 -9.97
CA GLU A 216 109.67 -6.84 -10.37
C GLU A 216 110.81 -6.51 -11.34
N LEU A 217 110.55 -5.71 -12.38
CA LEU A 217 111.57 -5.30 -13.36
C LEU A 217 112.69 -4.47 -12.71
N GLN A 218 112.36 -3.60 -11.75
CA GLN A 218 113.36 -2.89 -10.96
C GLN A 218 114.17 -3.84 -10.07
N THR A 219 113.53 -4.84 -9.46
CA THR A 219 114.22 -5.84 -8.61
C THR A 219 115.14 -6.72 -9.44
N GLU A 220 114.72 -7.16 -10.62
CA GLU A 220 115.56 -7.91 -11.56
C GLU A 220 116.75 -7.06 -12.05
N ARG A 221 116.55 -5.77 -12.35
CA ARG A 221 117.66 -4.84 -12.65
C ARG A 221 118.64 -4.73 -11.50
N ASN A 222 118.16 -4.43 -10.29
CA ASN A 222 119.01 -4.31 -9.11
C ASN A 222 119.78 -5.62 -8.83
N LYS A 223 119.14 -6.78 -9.03
CA LYS A 223 119.76 -8.10 -8.85
C LYS A 223 120.82 -8.41 -9.92
N VAL A 224 120.60 -8.02 -11.17
CA VAL A 224 121.60 -8.16 -12.25
C VAL A 224 122.80 -7.26 -11.97
N ASP A 225 122.60 -6.03 -11.52
CA ASP A 225 123.69 -5.11 -11.16
C ASP A 225 124.53 -5.63 -9.98
N GLU A 226 123.89 -6.25 -8.98
CA GLU A 226 124.57 -6.92 -7.85
C GLU A 226 125.42 -8.12 -8.32
N LEU A 227 124.89 -8.96 -9.23
CA LEU A 227 125.60 -10.11 -9.78
C LEU A 227 126.74 -9.74 -10.74
N MET A 228 126.61 -8.61 -11.45
CA MET A 228 127.60 -8.12 -12.42
C MET A 228 128.71 -7.27 -11.79
N GLY A 229 128.72 -7.10 -10.46
CA GLY A 229 129.84 -6.52 -9.71
C GLY A 229 130.23 -5.12 -10.17
N ARG A 230 129.25 -4.27 -10.49
CA ARG A 230 129.48 -2.85 -10.81
C ARG A 230 129.01 -1.98 -9.65
N SER A 231 129.90 -1.82 -8.67
CA SER A 231 129.90 -0.66 -7.75
C SER A 231 130.80 0.43 -8.32
#